data_AF-A0A7W0ZVQ5-F1
#
_entry.id   AF-A0A7W0ZVQ5-F1
#
_cell.length_a   1.000
_cell.length_b   1.000
_cell.length_c   1.000
_cell.angle_alpha   90.00
_cell.angle_beta   90.00
_cell.angle_gamma   90.00
#
_symmetry.space_group_name_H-M   'P 1'
#
loop_
_entity.id
_entity.type
_entity.pdbx_description
1 polymer ?
#
loop_
_entity_poly.entity_id
_entity_poly.type
_entity_poly.pdbx_seq_one_letter_code
_entity_poly.pdbx_strand_id
1 'polypeptide(L)'
;MANPPGVALAVVAAFVVGCGGGTTKPTTGQLSNSTTSAKGQPSSTALFTINVDSLGPITGKTPANLTALRALLGRDGYEVKPVNNSGVEYHVFLKDELLFYVIPNDDGTLFNVHVVSGKVEIAQHPQWKIAAPFVGDDVLTHCECWGAHPVCFKKGDHVAVAFKRACDGLDDERMRKVLTGVTLQRAIWSPTPFGFDDESGTPDPCGGSLTTPGSVIPAGADPCAGP
;
A
#
# COMPACT_ATOMS: atom_id res chain seq x y z
N MET A 1 -26.65 28.01 38.95
CA MET A 1 -25.38 27.52 39.54
C MET A 1 -24.35 27.60 38.42
N ALA A 2 -23.72 28.76 38.20
CA ALA A 2 -22.44 29.17 38.78
C ALA A 2 -21.28 28.24 38.38
N ASN A 3 -20.54 28.62 37.33
CA ASN A 3 -19.19 28.10 37.03
C ASN A 3 -18.20 28.51 38.14
N PRO A 4 -17.04 27.83 38.21
CA PRO A 4 -15.84 28.61 37.86
C PRO A 4 -14.84 27.88 36.94
N PRO A 5 -13.91 28.65 36.34
CA PRO A 5 -13.04 28.25 35.23
C PRO A 5 -11.60 27.87 35.67
N GLY A 6 -10.88 27.25 34.73
CA GLY A 6 -9.50 27.63 34.37
C GLY A 6 -8.36 27.18 35.28
N VAL A 7 -7.43 26.40 34.72
CA VAL A 7 -6.00 26.54 34.99
C VAL A 7 -5.23 26.37 33.68
N ALA A 8 -4.73 27.49 33.16
CA ALA A 8 -3.62 27.51 32.22
C ALA A 8 -2.32 27.51 33.03
N LEU A 9 -1.33 26.71 32.61
CA LEU A 9 0.03 26.80 33.11
C LEU A 9 0.97 26.91 31.91
N ALA A 10 1.64 28.05 31.85
CA ALA A 10 2.71 28.38 30.92
C ALA A 10 4.09 28.09 31.55
N VAL A 11 5.14 28.52 30.84
CA VAL A 11 6.56 28.63 31.21
C VAL A 11 7.31 27.28 31.12
N VAL A 12 8.48 27.11 30.50
CA VAL A 12 9.67 27.98 30.36
C VAL A 12 10.45 27.60 29.08
N ALA A 13 10.90 28.61 28.34
CA ALA A 13 11.92 28.48 27.31
C ALA A 13 13.33 28.51 27.92
N ALA A 14 14.23 27.65 27.44
CA ALA A 14 15.67 27.78 27.69
C ALA A 14 16.42 27.78 26.35
N PHE A 15 16.94 28.95 26.00
CA PHE A 15 17.97 29.14 24.99
C PHE A 15 19.31 28.71 25.56
N VAL A 16 20.10 27.94 24.81
CA VAL A 16 21.55 27.86 25.01
C VAL A 16 22.23 28.11 23.67
N VAL A 17 22.79 29.31 23.55
CA VAL A 17 23.73 29.73 22.53
C VAL A 17 25.13 29.34 23.03
N GLY A 18 25.79 28.41 22.32
CA GLY A 18 27.18 28.05 22.55
C GLY A 18 28.01 28.37 21.31
N CYS A 19 28.60 29.56 21.29
CA CYS A 19 29.61 29.99 20.32
C CYS A 19 30.99 29.68 20.91
N GLY A 20 31.81 28.88 20.23
CA GLY A 20 33.16 28.54 20.68
C GLY A 20 34.04 28.18 19.50
N GLY A 21 34.74 29.18 18.97
CA GLY A 21 35.79 29.01 17.97
C GLY A 21 37.12 28.61 18.63
N GLY A 22 37.85 27.72 17.96
CA GLY A 22 39.22 27.35 18.31
C GLY A 22 39.96 26.89 17.07
N THR A 23 40.87 27.73 16.59
CA THR A 23 41.75 27.56 15.43
C THR A 23 43.00 26.76 15.80
N THR A 24 43.25 25.62 15.14
CA THR A 24 44.58 25.00 15.07
C THR A 24 44.83 24.36 13.69
N LYS A 25 45.80 24.95 12.98
CA LYS A 25 46.74 24.51 11.91
C LYS A 25 46.54 23.17 11.16
N PRO A 26 46.78 23.11 9.82
CA PRO A 26 46.72 21.88 9.03
C PRO A 26 48.04 21.10 9.10
N THR A 27 47.96 19.79 9.30
CA THR A 27 49.06 18.85 9.07
C THR A 27 48.61 17.80 8.07
N THR A 28 49.16 17.90 6.86
CA THR A 28 49.09 16.90 5.79
C THR A 28 49.84 15.65 6.24
N GLY A 29 49.14 14.51 6.31
CA GLY A 29 49.72 13.24 6.76
C GLY A 29 48.77 12.06 6.53
N GLN A 30 48.45 11.82 5.25
CA GLN A 30 48.21 10.51 4.64
C GLN A 30 47.65 9.39 5.57
N LEU A 31 46.33 9.25 5.60
CA LEU A 31 45.66 8.03 6.05
C LEU A 31 45.20 7.24 4.83
N SER A 32 45.77 6.04 4.69
CA SER A 32 45.43 5.07 3.66
C SER A 32 43.94 4.76 3.67
N ASN A 33 43.34 4.84 2.48
CA ASN A 33 41.99 4.40 2.19
C ASN A 33 41.85 2.92 2.55
N SER A 34 41.02 2.62 3.54
CA SER A 34 40.39 1.32 3.71
C SER A 34 38.92 1.56 3.97
N THR A 35 38.23 2.13 2.98
CA THR A 35 36.80 1.97 2.82
C THR A 35 36.53 0.53 2.39
N THR A 36 36.67 -0.39 3.34
CA THR A 36 35.85 -1.60 3.33
C THR A 36 34.43 -1.09 3.51
N SER A 37 33.73 -0.91 2.39
CA SER A 37 32.28 -0.80 2.38
C SER A 37 31.75 -2.06 3.03
N ALA A 38 31.55 -2.02 4.35
CA ALA A 38 30.64 -2.92 5.03
C ALA A 38 29.30 -2.67 4.35
N LYS A 39 28.99 -3.55 3.39
CA LYS A 39 27.67 -3.71 2.80
C LYS A 39 26.80 -4.20 3.95
N GLY A 40 26.43 -3.26 4.82
CA GLY A 40 25.44 -3.44 5.86
C GLY A 40 24.18 -3.79 5.12
N GLN A 41 23.93 -5.09 5.00
CA GLN A 41 22.65 -5.61 4.57
C GLN A 41 21.63 -4.85 5.42
N PRO A 42 20.72 -4.05 4.84
CA PRO A 42 19.63 -3.50 5.64
C PRO A 42 18.97 -4.74 6.26
N SER A 43 19.02 -4.82 7.59
CA SER A 43 18.30 -5.83 8.33
C SER A 43 16.84 -5.52 8.05
N SER A 44 16.29 -6.15 7.00
CA SER A 44 14.91 -5.95 6.63
C SER A 44 14.09 -6.48 7.78
N THR A 45 13.38 -5.59 8.46
CA THR A 45 12.40 -5.92 9.48
C THR A 45 11.07 -6.37 8.85
N ALA A 46 11.04 -6.57 7.53
CA ALA A 46 9.85 -6.97 6.82
C ALA A 46 9.48 -8.42 7.15
N LEU A 47 8.21 -8.62 7.44
CA LEU A 47 7.61 -9.94 7.61
C LEU A 47 7.22 -10.56 6.27
N PHE A 48 6.83 -9.71 5.32
CA PHE A 48 6.44 -10.12 3.98
C PHE A 48 7.05 -9.21 2.93
N THR A 49 7.15 -9.72 1.71
CA THR A 49 7.58 -8.97 0.54
C THR A 49 6.58 -9.21 -0.59
N ILE A 50 6.13 -8.11 -1.21
CA ILE A 50 5.39 -8.13 -2.46
C ILE A 50 6.41 -8.22 -3.60
N ASN A 51 6.36 -9.34 -4.31
CA ASN A 51 7.01 -9.55 -5.60
C ASN A 51 5.98 -9.45 -6.72
N VAL A 52 6.44 -9.59 -7.97
CA VAL A 52 5.58 -9.62 -9.16
C VAL A 52 4.48 -10.68 -9.02
N ASP A 53 4.86 -11.88 -8.59
CA ASP A 53 4.03 -13.09 -8.63
C ASP A 53 3.45 -13.49 -7.26
N SER A 54 3.79 -12.76 -6.20
CA SER A 54 3.53 -13.19 -4.84
C SER A 54 3.54 -12.08 -3.79
N LEU A 55 2.79 -12.29 -2.71
CA LEU A 55 2.95 -11.62 -1.43
C LEU A 55 3.36 -12.67 -0.39
N GLY A 56 4.66 -12.77 -0.13
CA GLY A 56 5.23 -13.88 0.64
C GLY A 56 4.75 -15.25 0.12
N PRO A 57 4.04 -16.06 0.92
CA PRO A 57 3.55 -17.36 0.49
C PRO A 57 2.26 -17.30 -0.35
N ILE A 58 1.60 -16.14 -0.46
CA ILE A 58 0.37 -15.97 -1.24
C ILE A 58 0.76 -15.72 -2.70
N THR A 59 0.19 -16.49 -3.62
CA THR A 59 0.42 -16.38 -5.07
C THR A 59 -0.92 -16.29 -5.79
N GLY A 60 -0.92 -16.00 -7.09
CA GLY A 60 -2.15 -16.01 -7.91
C GLY A 60 -2.92 -17.33 -7.93
N LYS A 61 -2.29 -18.44 -7.50
CA LYS A 61 -2.91 -19.77 -7.41
C LYS A 61 -3.42 -20.10 -6.01
N THR A 62 -3.18 -19.24 -5.02
CA THR A 62 -3.61 -19.48 -3.64
C THR A 62 -5.14 -19.37 -3.57
N PRO A 63 -5.86 -20.41 -3.13
CA PRO A 63 -7.29 -20.30 -2.91
C PRO A 63 -7.58 -19.24 -1.85
N ALA A 64 -8.43 -18.27 -2.17
CA ALA A 64 -8.81 -17.19 -1.29
C ALA A 64 -10.00 -17.61 -0.43
N ASN A 65 -9.77 -18.59 0.45
CA ASN A 65 -10.75 -19.01 1.46
C ASN A 65 -10.09 -19.21 2.82
N LEU A 66 -10.90 -19.16 3.88
CA LEU A 66 -10.42 -19.20 5.26
C LEU A 66 -9.55 -20.42 5.58
N THR A 67 -9.95 -21.61 5.10
CA THR A 67 -9.25 -22.86 5.38
C THR A 67 -7.87 -22.87 4.74
N ALA A 68 -7.78 -22.51 3.46
CA ALA A 68 -6.51 -22.45 2.73
C ALA A 68 -5.57 -21.40 3.32
N LEU A 69 -6.08 -20.20 3.61
CA LEU A 69 -5.28 -19.12 4.18
C LEU A 69 -4.77 -19.45 5.60
N ARG A 70 -5.60 -20.08 6.45
CA ARG A 70 -5.14 -20.56 7.77
C ARG A 70 -4.12 -21.68 7.67
N ALA A 71 -4.30 -22.61 6.74
CA ALA A 71 -3.31 -23.67 6.53
C ALA A 71 -1.96 -23.12 6.07
N LEU A 72 -2.00 -22.07 5.22
CA LEU A 72 -0.83 -21.41 4.68
C LEU A 72 -0.09 -20.53 5.70
N LEU A 73 -0.83 -19.67 6.42
CA LEU A 73 -0.26 -18.62 7.27
C LEU A 73 -0.28 -18.97 8.77
N GLY A 74 -1.22 -19.82 9.20
CA GLY A 74 -1.42 -20.13 10.61
C GLY A 74 -0.24 -20.89 11.24
N ARG A 75 0.55 -21.60 10.43
CA ARG A 75 1.76 -22.30 10.90
C ARG A 75 2.85 -21.34 11.38
N ASP A 76 2.85 -20.11 10.86
CA ASP A 76 3.80 -19.06 11.20
C ASP A 76 3.28 -18.12 12.29
N GLY A 77 2.17 -18.48 12.95
CA GLY A 77 1.58 -17.73 14.05
C GLY A 77 0.71 -16.54 13.64
N TYR A 78 0.35 -16.43 12.35
CA TYR A 78 -0.60 -15.41 11.88
C TYR A 78 -2.05 -15.85 12.13
N GLU A 79 -2.86 -14.92 12.59
CA GLU A 79 -4.29 -15.15 12.79
C GLU A 79 -5.07 -14.69 11.56
N VAL A 80 -5.92 -15.56 11.00
CA VAL A 80 -6.78 -15.23 9.85
C VAL A 80 -8.25 -15.18 10.28
N LYS A 81 -8.87 -14.01 10.12
CA LYS A 81 -10.27 -13.74 10.48
C LYS A 81 -11.08 -13.33 9.25
N PRO A 82 -12.26 -13.92 9.01
CA PRO A 82 -13.18 -13.39 8.02
C PRO A 82 -13.83 -12.11 8.57
N VAL A 83 -13.98 -11.10 7.71
CA VAL A 83 -14.74 -9.88 7.96
C VAL A 83 -15.76 -9.74 6.84
N ASN A 84 -17.01 -9.44 7.18
CA ASN A 84 -18.13 -9.42 6.23
C ASN A 84 -18.89 -8.09 6.31
N ASN A 85 -18.22 -7.00 5.96
CA ASN A 85 -18.81 -5.66 6.00
C ASN A 85 -19.50 -5.30 4.67
N SER A 86 -18.90 -5.69 3.55
CA SER A 86 -19.36 -5.34 2.18
C SER A 86 -19.05 -6.45 1.16
N GLY A 87 -18.81 -7.67 1.65
CA GLY A 87 -18.16 -8.77 0.96
C GLY A 87 -17.23 -9.51 1.91
N VAL A 88 -16.89 -10.76 1.59
CA VAL A 88 -16.01 -11.57 2.43
C VAL A 88 -14.57 -11.11 2.22
N GLU A 89 -13.95 -10.58 3.26
CA GLU A 89 -12.51 -10.30 3.31
C GLU A 89 -11.86 -11.22 4.33
N TYR A 90 -10.62 -11.66 4.07
CA TYR A 90 -9.84 -12.44 5.03
C TYR A 90 -8.68 -11.61 5.56
N HIS A 91 -8.85 -11.12 6.78
CA HIS A 91 -7.89 -10.27 7.47
C HIS A 91 -6.81 -11.12 8.14
N VAL A 92 -5.54 -10.75 7.94
CA VAL A 92 -4.37 -11.45 8.47
C VAL A 92 -3.68 -10.58 9.52
N PHE A 93 -3.60 -11.08 10.73
CA PHE A 93 -3.04 -10.40 11.88
C PHE A 93 -1.77 -11.06 12.38
N LEU A 94 -0.85 -10.26 12.91
CA LEU A 94 0.18 -10.72 13.84
C LEU A 94 -0.11 -10.08 15.20
N LYS A 95 -0.57 -10.90 16.16
CA LYS A 95 -1.16 -10.41 17.42
C LYS A 95 -2.34 -9.46 17.11
N ASP A 96 -2.29 -8.21 17.56
CA ASP A 96 -3.36 -7.22 17.36
C ASP A 96 -3.15 -6.34 16.13
N GLU A 97 -2.07 -6.51 15.38
CA GLU A 97 -1.76 -5.70 14.21
C GLU A 97 -2.28 -6.35 12.93
N LEU A 98 -3.17 -5.64 12.22
CA LEU A 98 -3.59 -6.02 10.87
C LEU A 98 -2.42 -5.80 9.90
N LEU A 99 -1.95 -6.86 9.26
CA LEU A 99 -0.87 -6.76 8.27
C LEU A 99 -1.42 -6.45 6.89
N PHE A 100 -2.39 -7.26 6.47
CA PHE A 100 -3.05 -7.18 5.18
C PHE A 100 -4.38 -7.95 5.21
N TYR A 101 -5.19 -7.76 4.18
CA TYR A 101 -6.42 -8.53 3.98
C TYR A 101 -6.54 -8.99 2.53
N VAL A 102 -7.04 -10.21 2.37
CA VAL A 102 -7.22 -10.89 1.08
C VAL A 102 -8.65 -10.70 0.61
N ILE A 103 -8.81 -10.25 -0.63
CA ILE A 103 -10.10 -10.13 -1.30
C ILE A 103 -10.25 -11.30 -2.28
N PRO A 104 -11.25 -12.19 -2.09
CA PRO A 104 -11.56 -13.26 -3.03
C PRO A 104 -12.44 -12.75 -4.18
N ASN A 105 -12.37 -13.45 -5.31
CA ASN A 105 -13.43 -13.47 -6.32
C ASN A 105 -14.60 -14.35 -5.85
N ASP A 106 -15.73 -14.30 -6.55
CA ASP A 106 -16.93 -15.08 -6.24
C ASP A 106 -16.72 -16.59 -6.33
N ASP A 107 -15.79 -17.04 -7.16
CA ASP A 107 -15.39 -18.45 -7.31
C ASP A 107 -14.38 -18.92 -6.24
N GLY A 108 -14.00 -18.04 -5.31
CA GLY A 108 -13.02 -18.30 -4.26
C GLY A 108 -11.56 -18.24 -4.72
N THR A 109 -11.29 -17.82 -5.95
CA THR A 109 -9.93 -17.47 -6.40
C THR A 109 -9.50 -16.12 -5.83
N LEU A 110 -8.21 -15.83 -5.90
CA LEU A 110 -7.65 -14.59 -5.40
C LEU A 110 -7.93 -13.43 -6.37
N PHE A 111 -8.60 -12.37 -5.89
CA PHE A 111 -8.75 -11.12 -6.63
C PHE A 111 -7.55 -10.21 -6.39
N ASN A 112 -7.35 -9.75 -5.16
CA ASN A 112 -6.19 -8.94 -4.77
C ASN A 112 -5.93 -9.02 -3.26
N VAL A 113 -4.80 -8.45 -2.82
CA VAL A 113 -4.42 -8.36 -1.41
C VAL A 113 -4.08 -6.91 -1.07
N HIS A 114 -4.73 -6.40 -0.03
CA HIS A 114 -4.55 -5.03 0.46
C HIS A 114 -3.65 -5.02 1.70
N VAL A 115 -2.51 -4.37 1.59
CA VAL A 115 -1.44 -4.31 2.59
C VAL A 115 -1.48 -3.00 3.34
N VAL A 116 -1.64 -3.05 4.66
CA VAL A 116 -1.83 -1.87 5.52
C VAL A 116 -0.72 -1.68 6.56
N SER A 117 0.13 -2.70 6.79
CA SER A 117 1.27 -2.60 7.71
C SER A 117 2.56 -2.20 6.99
N GLY A 118 3.36 -1.36 7.65
CA GLY A 118 4.74 -1.04 7.22
C GLY A 118 5.73 -2.19 7.37
N LYS A 119 5.30 -3.34 7.90
CA LYS A 119 6.09 -4.59 7.99
C LYS A 119 6.07 -5.39 6.69
N VAL A 120 5.49 -4.86 5.62
CA VAL A 120 5.49 -5.48 4.30
C VAL A 120 6.26 -4.58 3.33
N GLU A 121 7.20 -5.15 2.60
CA GLU A 121 8.00 -4.44 1.61
C GLU A 121 7.49 -4.67 0.19
N ILE A 122 7.72 -3.68 -0.68
CA ILE A 122 7.36 -3.74 -2.10
C ILE A 122 8.66 -3.87 -2.88
N ALA A 123 8.99 -5.08 -3.37
CA ALA A 123 10.30 -5.34 -3.98
C ALA A 123 10.53 -4.50 -5.25
N GLN A 124 9.48 -4.32 -6.06
CA GLN A 124 9.56 -3.53 -7.29
C GLN A 124 9.72 -2.02 -7.03
N HIS A 125 9.23 -1.55 -5.88
CA HIS A 125 9.25 -0.14 -5.49
C HIS A 125 9.72 0.01 -4.04
N PRO A 126 11.01 -0.26 -3.72
CA PRO A 126 11.50 -0.31 -2.34
C PRO A 126 11.31 1.01 -1.56
N GLN A 127 11.18 2.13 -2.27
CA GLN A 127 10.93 3.46 -1.74
C GLN A 127 9.48 3.68 -1.28
N TRP A 128 8.53 2.86 -1.72
CA TRP A 128 7.13 2.93 -1.29
C TRP A 128 6.96 2.21 0.04
N LYS A 129 6.73 2.97 1.11
CA LYS A 129 6.55 2.45 2.47
C LYS A 129 5.17 2.85 3.01
N ILE A 130 4.42 1.88 3.52
CA ILE A 130 3.11 2.12 4.12
C ILE A 130 3.26 3.00 5.36
N ALA A 131 2.32 3.93 5.55
CA ALA A 131 2.34 4.98 6.57
C ALA A 131 3.51 5.97 6.46
N ALA A 132 4.28 5.95 5.37
CA ALA A 132 5.31 6.94 5.07
C ALA A 132 4.88 7.89 3.95
N PRO A 133 5.50 9.08 3.83
CA PRO A 133 5.33 9.97 2.69
C PRO A 133 5.71 9.26 1.39
N PHE A 134 4.85 9.38 0.38
CA PHE A 134 5.09 8.82 -0.95
C PHE A 134 6.23 9.56 -1.67
N VAL A 135 7.02 8.78 -2.42
CA VAL A 135 8.11 9.24 -3.29
C VAL A 135 8.09 8.42 -4.59
N GLY A 136 8.52 9.03 -5.69
CA GLY A 136 8.57 8.38 -7.00
C GLY A 136 7.28 8.52 -7.81
N ASP A 137 6.73 9.74 -7.87
CA ASP A 137 5.54 10.06 -8.68
C ASP A 137 5.77 9.87 -10.18
N ASP A 138 7.02 9.93 -10.63
CA ASP A 138 7.44 9.69 -12.00
C ASP A 138 7.16 8.26 -12.49
N VAL A 139 7.04 7.30 -11.56
CA VAL A 139 6.75 5.90 -11.86
C VAL A 139 5.25 5.67 -12.10
N LEU A 140 4.38 6.51 -11.54
CA LEU A 140 2.94 6.38 -11.66
C LEU A 140 2.47 6.83 -13.04
N THR A 141 1.71 5.97 -13.73
CA THR A 141 1.14 6.29 -15.05
C THR A 141 -0.36 6.52 -15.00
N HIS A 142 -1.04 5.98 -13.98
CA HIS A 142 -2.49 6.06 -13.85
C HIS A 142 -2.89 6.21 -12.38
N CYS A 143 -4.00 6.92 -12.16
CA CYS A 143 -4.65 7.08 -10.88
C CYS A 143 -6.15 7.00 -11.10
N GLU A 144 -6.84 6.31 -10.20
CA GLU A 144 -8.30 6.22 -10.19
C GLU A 144 -8.82 6.24 -8.75
N CYS A 145 -10.13 6.37 -8.59
CA CYS A 145 -10.77 6.54 -7.30
C CYS A 145 -11.44 5.25 -6.84
N TRP A 146 -10.92 4.67 -5.77
CA TRP A 146 -11.52 3.48 -5.15
C TRP A 146 -12.16 3.90 -3.83
N GLY A 147 -13.47 4.15 -3.90
CA GLY A 147 -14.22 4.79 -2.81
C GLY A 147 -13.78 6.24 -2.64
N ALA A 148 -13.35 6.61 -1.45
CA ALA A 148 -12.96 7.99 -1.12
C ALA A 148 -11.46 8.29 -1.32
N HIS A 149 -10.67 7.29 -1.71
CA HIS A 149 -9.22 7.40 -1.74
C HIS A 149 -8.68 7.14 -3.14
N PRO A 150 -7.67 7.91 -3.58
CA PRO A 150 -7.05 7.64 -4.84
C PRO A 150 -6.11 6.46 -4.74
N VAL A 151 -6.15 5.65 -5.78
CA VAL A 151 -5.30 4.48 -6.00
C VAL A 151 -4.53 4.74 -7.30
N CYS A 152 -3.21 4.71 -7.21
CA CYS A 152 -2.35 4.95 -8.36
C CYS A 152 -1.42 3.77 -8.59
N PHE A 153 -1.08 3.56 -9.85
CA PHE A 153 -0.22 2.48 -10.30
C PHE A 153 0.51 2.84 -11.60
N LYS A 154 1.52 2.03 -11.90
CA LYS A 154 2.11 1.96 -13.23
C LYS A 154 1.36 0.89 -14.03
N LYS A 155 0.93 1.20 -15.26
CA LYS A 155 0.27 0.24 -16.14
C LYS A 155 1.20 -0.96 -16.37
N GLY A 156 0.66 -2.18 -16.26
CA GLY A 156 1.40 -3.43 -16.35
C GLY A 156 2.11 -3.86 -15.06
N ASP A 157 2.09 -3.07 -13.98
CA ASP A 157 2.58 -3.51 -12.68
C ASP A 157 1.51 -4.31 -11.93
N HIS A 158 1.95 -5.18 -11.02
CA HIS A 158 1.08 -5.95 -10.12
C HIS A 158 0.79 -5.22 -8.81
N VAL A 159 1.31 -4.00 -8.66
CA VAL A 159 1.22 -3.22 -7.42
C VAL A 159 0.61 -1.86 -7.69
N ALA A 160 -0.40 -1.52 -6.90
CA ALA A 160 -0.96 -0.19 -6.78
C ALA A 160 -0.78 0.34 -5.37
N VAL A 161 -0.85 1.67 -5.19
CA VAL A 161 -0.76 2.32 -3.88
C VAL A 161 -1.95 3.26 -3.69
N ALA A 162 -2.54 3.21 -2.50
CA ALA A 162 -3.62 4.10 -2.11
C ALA A 162 -3.12 5.17 -1.13
N PHE A 163 -3.67 6.38 -1.25
CA PHE A 163 -3.22 7.53 -0.46
C PHE A 163 -4.27 7.95 0.57
N LYS A 164 -3.80 8.42 1.73
CA LYS A 164 -4.66 8.94 2.79
C LYS A 164 -5.14 10.38 2.49
N ARG A 165 -5.83 10.56 1.37
CA ARG A 165 -6.48 11.83 0.96
C ARG A 165 -7.76 11.56 0.18
N ALA A 166 -8.55 12.61 -0.03
CA ALA A 166 -9.69 12.58 -0.92
C ALA A 166 -9.26 12.56 -2.39
N CYS A 167 -10.16 12.06 -3.24
CA CYS A 167 -10.02 11.93 -4.68
C CYS A 167 -10.04 13.24 -5.47
N ASP A 168 -10.28 14.37 -4.82
CA ASP A 168 -10.49 15.64 -5.49
C ASP A 168 -9.27 16.08 -6.31
N GLY A 169 -9.52 16.34 -7.61
CA GLY A 169 -8.56 16.91 -8.55
C GLY A 169 -7.46 15.95 -8.98
N LEU A 170 -7.77 14.72 -9.41
CA LEU A 170 -6.75 13.74 -9.84
C LEU A 170 -6.80 13.35 -11.32
N ASP A 171 -7.65 14.02 -12.10
CA ASP A 171 -7.86 13.72 -13.52
C ASP A 171 -6.75 14.28 -14.45
N ASP A 172 -5.71 14.91 -13.90
CA ASP A 172 -4.62 15.58 -14.64
C ASP A 172 -3.24 15.00 -14.25
N GLU A 173 -2.36 14.75 -15.22
CA GLU A 173 -0.97 14.31 -14.98
C GLU A 173 -0.21 15.23 -14.01
N ARG A 174 -0.51 16.53 -14.03
CA ARG A 174 0.08 17.51 -13.11
C ARG A 174 -0.23 17.19 -11.64
N MET A 175 -1.29 16.43 -11.39
CA MET A 175 -1.76 16.08 -10.05
C MET A 175 -1.07 14.83 -9.49
N ARG A 176 -0.35 14.04 -10.30
CA ARG A 176 0.53 12.98 -9.75
C ARG A 176 1.64 13.55 -8.89
N LYS A 177 2.17 14.73 -9.25
CA LYS A 177 3.15 15.48 -8.45
C LYS A 177 2.61 15.91 -7.09
N VAL A 178 1.29 16.10 -6.94
CA VAL A 178 0.68 16.47 -5.65
C VAL A 178 0.54 15.29 -4.70
N LEU A 179 0.84 14.07 -5.15
CA LEU A 179 0.89 12.88 -4.32
C LEU A 179 2.25 12.72 -3.62
N THR A 180 3.30 13.34 -4.14
CA THR A 180 4.61 13.34 -3.50
C THR A 180 4.52 14.00 -2.12
N GLY A 181 4.98 13.29 -1.09
CA GLY A 181 4.84 13.69 0.30
C GLY A 181 3.52 13.30 0.97
N VAL A 182 2.51 12.85 0.22
CA VAL A 182 1.25 12.34 0.79
C VAL A 182 1.50 10.95 1.39
N THR A 183 0.97 10.70 2.58
CA THR A 183 1.13 9.41 3.26
C THR A 183 0.44 8.27 2.49
N LEU A 184 1.18 7.20 2.24
CA LEU A 184 0.63 5.95 1.73
C LEU A 184 -0.24 5.29 2.80
N GLN A 185 -1.51 5.05 2.46
CA GLN A 185 -2.46 4.36 3.33
C GLN A 185 -2.30 2.85 3.23
N ARG A 186 -2.19 2.33 2.00
CA ARG A 186 -2.04 0.90 1.72
C ARG A 186 -1.35 0.68 0.38
N ALA A 187 -0.78 -0.52 0.20
CA ALA A 187 -0.43 -1.06 -1.11
C ALA A 187 -1.42 -2.15 -1.47
N ILE A 188 -1.60 -2.40 -2.75
CA ILE A 188 -2.51 -3.40 -3.27
C ILE A 188 -1.70 -4.25 -4.24
N TRP A 189 -1.62 -5.55 -3.98
CA TRP A 189 -1.04 -6.50 -4.91
C TRP A 189 -2.15 -7.30 -5.60
N SER A 190 -2.01 -7.51 -6.91
CA SER A 190 -2.96 -8.26 -7.73
C SER A 190 -2.24 -9.32 -8.56
N PRO A 191 -2.75 -10.55 -8.66
CA PRO A 191 -2.25 -11.55 -9.60
C PRO A 191 -2.31 -11.10 -11.07
N THR A 192 -3.27 -10.25 -11.41
CA THR A 192 -3.42 -9.64 -12.74
C THR A 192 -2.82 -8.23 -12.72
N PRO A 193 -1.98 -7.86 -13.72
CA PRO A 193 -1.42 -6.52 -13.80
C PRO A 193 -2.50 -5.43 -13.91
N PHE A 194 -2.24 -4.27 -13.31
CA PHE A 194 -3.15 -3.13 -13.39
C PHE A 194 -3.08 -2.42 -14.75
N GLY A 195 -4.22 -2.03 -15.29
CA GLY A 195 -4.31 -1.24 -16.52
C GLY A 195 -3.73 -1.93 -17.76
N PHE A 196 -3.74 -3.26 -17.79
CA PHE A 196 -3.53 -4.04 -18.99
C PHE A 196 -4.85 -4.06 -19.76
N ASP A 197 -4.87 -3.46 -20.95
CA ASP A 197 -6.02 -3.56 -21.85
C ASP A 197 -6.06 -5.01 -22.35
N ASP A 198 -7.09 -5.78 -22.02
CA ASP A 198 -7.27 -7.12 -22.58
C ASP A 198 -7.43 -6.98 -24.10
N GLU A 199 -6.40 -7.35 -24.88
CA GLU A 199 -6.44 -7.38 -26.35
C GLU A 199 -7.45 -8.41 -26.91
N SER A 200 -8.20 -9.13 -26.07
CA SER A 200 -9.35 -9.92 -26.50
C SER A 200 -10.57 -9.02 -26.72
N GLY A 201 -10.51 -8.21 -27.78
CA GLY A 201 -11.67 -7.54 -28.35
C GLY A 201 -12.69 -8.55 -28.83
N THR A 202 -13.50 -9.09 -27.92
CA THR A 202 -14.80 -9.68 -28.26
C THR A 202 -15.80 -8.54 -28.21
N PRO A 203 -16.33 -8.06 -29.34
CA PRO A 203 -17.34 -7.00 -29.31
C PRO A 203 -18.55 -7.51 -28.53
N ASP A 204 -18.89 -6.79 -27.47
CA ASP A 204 -20.14 -6.97 -26.73
C ASP A 204 -21.30 -6.91 -27.74
N PRO A 205 -22.11 -7.97 -27.91
CA PRO A 205 -23.29 -7.92 -28.79
C PRO A 205 -24.37 -6.98 -28.24
N CYS A 206 -24.20 -6.49 -27.01
CA CYS A 206 -25.05 -5.50 -26.38
C CYS A 206 -24.32 -4.15 -26.36
N GLY A 207 -24.32 -3.46 -27.50
CA GLY A 207 -23.73 -2.13 -27.67
C GLY A 207 -24.24 -1.13 -26.62
N GLY A 208 -23.49 -1.03 -25.53
CA GLY A 208 -23.60 -0.04 -24.48
C GLY A 208 -22.20 0.12 -23.90
N SER A 209 -21.63 1.30 -24.07
CA SER A 209 -20.31 1.64 -23.54
C SER A 209 -20.28 1.43 -22.02
N LEU A 210 -19.87 0.25 -21.57
CA LEU A 210 -19.24 0.11 -20.27
C LEU A 210 -17.82 0.67 -20.42
N THR A 211 -17.67 1.94 -20.05
CA THR A 211 -16.40 2.44 -19.55
C THR A 211 -15.91 1.44 -18.52
N THR A 212 -14.82 0.72 -18.80
CA THR A 212 -14.17 -0.21 -17.85
C THR A 212 -13.91 0.51 -16.52
N PRO A 213 -14.57 0.12 -15.41
CA PRO A 213 -14.19 0.62 -14.10
C PRO A 213 -13.73 -0.55 -13.22
N GLY A 214 -12.67 -0.37 -12.43
CA GLY A 214 -12.34 -1.29 -11.36
C GLY A 214 -13.44 -1.35 -10.28
N SER A 215 -14.50 -2.13 -10.52
CA SER A 215 -15.57 -2.54 -9.57
C SER A 215 -16.63 -3.32 -10.36
N VAL A 216 -17.29 -4.37 -9.86
CA VAL A 216 -18.14 -4.30 -8.67
C VAL A 216 -18.16 -5.64 -7.92
N ILE A 217 -17.98 -5.54 -6.60
CA ILE A 217 -18.62 -6.30 -5.51
C ILE A 217 -19.74 -7.27 -5.97
N PRO A 218 -19.82 -8.52 -5.45
CA PRO A 218 -20.95 -9.39 -5.73
C PRO A 218 -22.25 -8.78 -5.22
N ALA A 219 -23.08 -8.33 -6.15
CA ALA A 219 -24.48 -8.04 -5.90
C ALA A 219 -25.30 -9.08 -6.66
N GLY A 220 -25.81 -10.08 -5.93
CA GLY A 220 -26.82 -10.99 -6.45
C GLY A 220 -28.07 -10.21 -6.86
N ALA A 221 -28.21 -9.97 -8.16
CA ALA A 221 -29.44 -9.71 -8.90
C ALA A 221 -29.08 -9.62 -10.39
N ASP A 222 -29.24 -10.74 -11.10
CA ASP A 222 -29.09 -10.85 -12.55
C ASP A 222 -30.26 -10.15 -13.27
N PRO A 223 -30.03 -9.15 -14.14
CA PRO A 223 -31.09 -8.53 -14.94
C PRO A 223 -31.31 -9.21 -16.29
N CYS A 224 -30.64 -10.33 -16.61
CA CYS A 224 -30.92 -11.10 -17.84
C CYS A 224 -32.19 -11.98 -17.74
N ALA A 225 -32.94 -11.88 -16.65
CA ALA A 225 -34.23 -12.55 -16.51
C ALA A 225 -35.35 -11.74 -17.16
N GLY A 226 -35.74 -12.17 -18.37
CA GLY A 226 -37.15 -12.12 -18.77
C GLY A 226 -37.40 -12.45 -20.24
N PRO A 227 -38.59 -12.98 -20.59
CA PRO A 227 -39.49 -13.85 -19.82
C PRO A 227 -39.16 -15.35 -19.94
#